data_AF-A0A7C5PAX0-F1
#
_entry.id   AF-A0A7C5PAX0-F1
#
_cell.length_a   1.000
_cell.length_b   1.000
_cell.length_c   1.000
_cell.angle_alpha   90.00
_cell.angle_beta   90.00
_cell.angle_gamma   90.00
#
_symmetry.space_group_name_H-M   'P 1'
#
loop_
_entity.id
_entity.type
_entity.pdbx_description
1 polymer ?
#
loop_
_entity_poly.entity_id
_entity_poly.type
_entity_poly.pdbx_seq_one_letter_code
_entity_poly.pdbx_strand_id
1 'polypeptide(L)' 'MNCNELLALLNEYVDGTVPPSVCKEFEKHLAGCNPCQIVVDNIRKTITLYKAGQPYELPAGFHDRLHQVLRQHWKQQP' A
#
# COMPACT_ATOMS: atom_id res chain seq x y z
N MET A 1 12.41 8.84 8.56
CA MET A 1 13.24 8.83 7.35
C MET A 1 13.25 10.15 6.56
N ASN A 2 14.35 10.38 5.84
CA ASN A 2 14.54 11.41 4.80
C ASN A 2 14.26 10.84 3.38
N CYS A 3 14.32 11.69 2.34
CA CYS A 3 14.01 11.27 0.97
C CYS A 3 14.94 10.18 0.42
N ASN A 4 16.25 10.23 0.74
CA ASN A 4 17.21 9.23 0.25
C ASN A 4 16.97 7.87 0.87
N GLU A 5 16.66 7.83 2.18
CA GLU A 5 16.30 6.60 2.88
C GLU A 5 14.99 6.01 2.34
N LEU A 6 14.00 6.85 2.04
CA LEU A 6 12.75 6.42 1.41
C LEU A 6 13.01 5.80 0.02
N LEU A 7 13.80 6.47 -0.82
CA LEU A 7 14.13 5.99 -2.16
C LEU A 7 14.91 4.67 -2.10
N ALA A 8 15.81 4.51 -1.14
CA ALA A 8 16.56 3.28 -0.94
C ALA A 8 15.68 2.09 -0.56
N LEU A 9 14.59 2.34 0.16
CA LEU A 9 13.63 1.32 0.62
C LEU A 9 12.37 1.21 -0.26
N LEU A 10 12.33 1.93 -1.38
CA LEU A 10 11.12 2.11 -2.17
C LEU A 10 10.63 0.78 -2.76
N ASN A 11 11.55 -0.06 -3.22
CA ASN A 11 11.22 -1.36 -3.82
C ASN A 11 10.62 -2.30 -2.76
N GLU A 12 11.27 -2.44 -1.59
CA GLU A 12 10.72 -3.26 -0.50
C GLU A 12 9.37 -2.73 -0.02
N TYR A 13 9.19 -1.41 0.00
CA TYR A 13 7.92 -0.80 0.40
C TYR A 13 6.79 -1.14 -0.59
N VAL A 14 7.01 -1.02 -1.89
CA VAL A 14 5.98 -1.32 -2.90
C VAL A 14 5.70 -2.83 -3.02
N ASP A 15 6.70 -3.67 -2.72
CA ASP A 15 6.55 -5.12 -2.65
C ASP A 15 5.92 -5.59 -1.32
N GLY A 16 5.76 -4.69 -0.35
CA GLY A 16 5.13 -4.98 0.95
C GLY A 16 6.01 -5.84 1.87
N THR A 17 7.32 -5.86 1.66
CA THR A 17 8.28 -6.67 2.44
C THR A 17 8.94 -5.91 3.60
N VAL A 18 8.69 -4.60 3.71
CA VAL A 18 9.20 -3.79 4.82
C VAL A 18 8.47 -4.11 6.14
N PRO A 19 9.17 -3.98 7.29
CA PRO A 19 8.53 -4.10 8.60
C PRO A 19 7.43 -3.05 8.85
N PRO A 20 6.40 -3.33 9.66
CA PRO A 20 5.33 -2.37 9.97
C PRO A 20 5.81 -1.04 10.58
N SER A 21 6.94 -1.05 11.31
CA SER A 21 7.55 0.17 11.83
C SER A 21 8.06 1.08 10.72
N VAL A 22 8.63 0.50 9.66
CA VAL A 22 9.13 1.23 8.49
C VAL A 22 7.97 1.79 7.67
N CYS A 23 6.87 1.05 7.52
CA CYS A 23 5.65 1.57 6.89
C CYS A 23 5.15 2.86 7.56
N LYS A 24 5.14 2.92 8.90
CA LYS A 24 4.73 4.13 9.63
C LYS A 24 5.65 5.31 9.36
N GLU A 25 6.95 5.06 9.23
CA GLU A 25 7.90 6.12 8.86
C GLU A 25 7.71 6.61 7.42
N PHE A 26 7.41 5.70 6.48
CA PHE A 26 7.02 6.04 5.11
C PHE A 26 5.79 6.94 5.12
N GLU A 27 4.71 6.52 5.79
CA GLU A 27 3.46 7.29 5.88
C GLU A 27 3.70 8.70 6.44
N LYS A 28 4.48 8.80 7.52
CA LYS A 28 4.84 10.10 8.13
C LYS A 28 5.62 10.98 7.16
N HIS A 29 6.57 10.43 6.42
CA HIS A 29 7.35 11.19 5.43
C HIS A 29 6.47 11.63 4.26
N LEU A 30 5.67 10.71 3.72
CA LEU A 30 4.79 10.98 2.58
C LEU A 30 3.76 12.05 2.93
N ALA A 31 3.24 12.11 4.16
CA ALA A 31 2.30 13.15 4.58
C ALA A 31 2.84 14.59 4.41
N GLY A 32 4.18 14.78 4.45
CA GLY A 32 4.81 16.10 4.38
C GLY A 32 5.68 16.35 3.13
N CYS A 33 5.81 15.38 2.22
CA CYS A 33 6.78 15.45 1.12
C CYS A 33 6.14 15.16 -0.24
N ASN A 34 5.69 16.22 -0.93
CA ASN A 34 5.11 16.12 -2.27
C ASN A 34 6.02 15.42 -3.30
N PRO A 35 7.35 15.69 -3.36
CA PRO A 35 8.23 14.96 -4.28
C PRO A 35 8.20 13.44 -4.09
N CYS A 36 8.24 12.96 -2.85
CA CYS A 36 8.20 11.52 -2.57
C CYS A 36 6.83 10.90 -2.84
N GLN A 37 5.73 11.64 -2.62
CA GLN A 37 4.39 11.20 -3.04
C GLN A 37 4.36 10.95 -4.55
N ILE A 38 4.85 11.90 -5.34
CA ILE A 38 4.90 11.78 -6.81
C ILE A 38 5.73 10.55 -7.23
N VAL A 39 6.88 10.30 -6.59
CA VAL A 39 7.71 9.14 -6.91
C VAL A 39 6.97 7.83 -6.63
N VAL A 40 6.39 7.68 -5.43
CA VAL A 40 5.64 6.48 -5.04
C VAL A 40 4.46 6.23 -5.99
N ASP A 41 3.71 7.29 -6.33
CA ASP A 41 2.57 7.19 -7.24
C ASP A 41 3.00 6.76 -8.65
N ASN A 42 4.12 7.29 -9.16
CA ASN A 42 4.65 6.89 -10.46
C ASN A 42 5.09 5.42 -10.48
N ILE A 43 5.74 4.93 -9.42
CA ILE A 43 6.10 3.50 -9.34
C ILE A 43 4.84 2.63 -9.32
N ARG A 44 3.83 2.96 -8.51
CA ARG A 44 2.56 2.21 -8.45
C ARG A 44 1.87 2.14 -9.81
N LYS A 45 1.83 3.26 -10.55
CA LYS A 45 1.31 3.32 -11.93
C LYS A 45 2.14 2.45 -12.87
N THR A 46 3.45 2.50 -12.77
CA THR A 46 4.36 1.66 -13.57
C THR A 46 4.09 0.18 -13.31
N ILE A 47 4.00 -0.25 -12.05
CA ILE A 47 3.64 -1.62 -11.67
C ILE A 47 2.28 -2.02 -12.27
N THR A 48 1.30 -1.13 -12.21
CA THR A 48 -0.04 -1.37 -12.76
C THR A 48 -0.01 -1.60 -14.27
N LEU A 49 0.73 -0.74 -15.00
CA LEU A 49 0.93 -0.85 -16.45
C LEU A 49 1.63 -2.17 -16.83
N TYR A 50 2.69 -2.54 -16.12
CA TYR A 50 3.45 -3.77 -16.37
C TYR A 50 2.63 -5.02 -16.06
N LYS A 51 1.78 -4.99 -15.03
CA LYS A 51 0.84 -6.08 -14.74
C LYS A 51 -0.26 -6.19 -15.79
N ALA A 52 -0.36 -5.27 -16.76
CA ALA A 52 -1.34 -5.28 -17.84
C ALA A 52 -2.80 -5.50 -17.37
N GLY A 53 -3.12 -5.05 -16.14
CA GLY A 53 -4.42 -5.31 -15.52
C GLY A 53 -4.74 -6.79 -15.29
N GLN A 54 -3.74 -7.68 -15.30
CA GLN A 54 -3.93 -9.10 -15.00
C GLN A 54 -4.59 -9.23 -13.62
N PRO A 55 -5.80 -9.82 -13.55
CA PRO A 55 -6.48 -10.00 -12.29
C PRO A 55 -5.61 -10.86 -11.37
N TYR A 56 -5.39 -10.39 -10.15
CA TYR A 56 -4.84 -11.26 -9.12
C TYR A 56 -5.95 -12.18 -8.65
N GLU A 57 -5.75 -13.50 -8.75
CA GLU A 57 -6.69 -14.43 -8.15
C GLU A 57 -6.70 -14.22 -6.63
N LEU A 58 -7.84 -13.79 -6.11
CA LEU A 58 -8.04 -13.64 -4.69
C LEU A 58 -8.15 -15.03 -4.05
N PRO A 59 -7.55 -15.27 -2.87
CA PRO A 59 -7.68 -16.55 -2.19
C PRO A 59 -9.14 -16.93 -1.98
N ALA A 60 -9.44 -18.23 -2.06
CA ALA A 60 -10.79 -18.74 -1.83
C ALA A 60 -11.38 -18.21 -0.49
N GLY A 61 -12.62 -17.73 -0.55
CA GLY A 61 -13.33 -17.15 0.59
C GLY A 61 -12.82 -15.77 1.05
N PHE A 62 -11.87 -15.13 0.35
CA PHE A 62 -11.44 -13.76 0.69
C PHE A 62 -12.61 -12.77 0.63
N HIS A 63 -13.43 -12.87 -0.42
CA HIS A 63 -14.61 -12.02 -0.59
C HIS A 63 -15.58 -12.14 0.60
N ASP A 64 -15.91 -13.37 1.02
CA ASP A 64 -16.81 -13.62 2.14
C ASP A 64 -16.25 -13.07 3.45
N ARG A 65 -14.97 -13.34 3.75
CA ARG A 65 -14.29 -12.83 4.95
C ARG A 65 -14.27 -11.29 4.95
N LEU A 66 -13.94 -10.65 3.84
CA LEU A 66 -13.93 -9.20 3.71
C LEU A 66 -15.32 -8.61 3.98
N HIS A 67 -16.35 -9.13 3.32
CA HIS A 67 -17.71 -8.66 3.50
C HIS A 67 -18.24 -8.89 4.92
N GLN A 68 -17.86 -9.99 5.56
CA GLN A 68 -18.20 -10.25 6.95
C GLN A 68 -17.60 -9.19 7.88
N VAL A 69 -16.30 -8.92 7.75
CA VAL A 69 -15.61 -7.90 8.57
C VAL A 69 -16.22 -6.52 8.36
N LEU A 70 -16.45 -6.12 7.11
CA LEU A 70 -17.08 -4.82 6.79
C LEU A 70 -18.47 -4.69 7.42
N ARG A 71 -19.31 -5.74 7.32
CA ARG A 71 -20.64 -5.76 7.94
C ARG A 71 -20.58 -5.70 9.47
N GLN A 72 -19.63 -6.38 10.09
CA GLN A 72 -19.44 -6.34 11.54
C GLN A 72 -19.06 -4.93 12.00
N HIS A 73 -18.09 -4.30 11.31
CA HIS A 73 -17.65 -2.94 11.63
C HIS A 73 -18.78 -1.91 11.46
N TRP A 74 -19.58 -2.02 10.39
CA TRP A 74 -20.72 -1.12 10.16
C TRP A 74 -21.79 -1.23 11.24
N LYS A 75 -22.04 -2.44 11.77
CA LYS A 75 -22.99 -2.64 12.88
C LYS A 75 -22.48 -2.10 14.22
N GLN A 76 -21.17 -1.90 14.36
CA GLN A 76 -20.51 -1.41 15.58
C GLN A 76 -20.29 0.10 15.59
N GLN A 77 -20.44 0.77 14.44
CA GLN A 77 -20.50 2.23 14.37
C GLN A 77 -21.95 2.69 14.60
N PRO A 78 -22.25 3.41 15.70
CA PRO A 78 -23.56 4.04 15.92
C PRO A 78 -23.83 5.18 14.94
#